data_AF-M5C828-F1
#
_entry.id   AF-M5C828-F1
#
_cell.length_a   1.000
_cell.length_b   1.000
_cell.length_c   1.000
_cell.angle_alpha   90.00
_cell.angle_beta   90.00
_cell.angle_gamma   90.00
#
_symmetry.space_group_name_H-M   'P 1'
#
loop_
_entity.id
_entity.type
_entity.pdbx_description
1 polymer ?
#
loop_
_entity_poly.entity_id
_entity_poly.type
_entity_poly.pdbx_seq_one_letter_code
_entity_poly.pdbx_strand_id
1 'polypeptide(L)'
;MPTPPSEDNPPRDDVRGGHLMPTSQADLFQSAVVFDTDPLYSTWTANLSSGAGVNLNSRTDHMSNNARESLRLQLTAGAVVDSAMFDEEDDIAAENLELLRMKLLDGLVLDREIESNTISFLVHSFTSWMSRFLFEPARVIPLFREVIVRGHTLGHEKHQRLILTASAVLTVSESTDYDPAPFTDLYNQSVKGVVEARARGSVTREMAIEAMESCHEVISLMCKICPLASILNTMDLYAPIFRLACPEPGHEYVNLPGILTGFQVHLKLYATMDVLLSAVTHRPMFFRYDLDPASPQAEALLNAEDGPGLRWLAGVPDRLIVTLAKMNTLLEDHGNRVDGESKTQSFHLDEL
;
A
#
# COMPACT_ATOMS: atom_id res chain seq x y z
N MET A 1 -62.97 -35.99 -10.56
CA MET A 1 -61.67 -36.54 -10.11
C MET A 1 -60.77 -35.37 -9.75
N PRO A 2 -60.05 -35.43 -8.63
CA PRO A 2 -59.23 -34.33 -8.11
C PRO A 2 -57.84 -34.30 -8.74
N THR A 3 -57.33 -33.10 -8.95
CA THR A 3 -55.93 -32.77 -9.26
C THR A 3 -54.99 -33.16 -8.11
N PRO A 4 -53.77 -33.66 -8.39
CA PRO A 4 -52.79 -34.00 -7.36
C PRO A 4 -52.09 -32.75 -6.78
N PRO A 5 -51.55 -32.82 -5.55
CA PRO A 5 -50.93 -31.68 -4.88
C PRO A 5 -49.49 -31.45 -5.36
N SER A 6 -49.08 -30.19 -5.24
CA SER A 6 -47.76 -29.62 -5.54
C SER A 6 -46.65 -30.20 -4.66
N GLU A 7 -45.55 -30.60 -5.27
CA GLU A 7 -44.28 -30.85 -4.59
C GLU A 7 -43.51 -29.55 -4.31
N ASP A 8 -42.80 -29.60 -3.20
CA ASP A 8 -42.16 -28.53 -2.46
C ASP A 8 -40.99 -27.85 -3.18
N ASN A 9 -40.97 -26.51 -3.12
CA ASN A 9 -39.75 -25.72 -3.34
C ASN A 9 -39.01 -25.57 -1.99
N PRO A 10 -37.68 -25.79 -1.93
CA PRO A 10 -36.91 -25.52 -0.71
C PRO A 10 -36.76 -24.00 -0.46
N PRO A 11 -36.50 -23.58 0.80
CA PRO A 11 -36.53 -22.19 1.19
C PRO A 11 -35.32 -21.42 0.66
N ARG A 12 -35.55 -20.14 0.35
CA ARG A 12 -34.51 -19.15 0.05
C ARG A 12 -33.70 -18.88 1.32
N ASP A 13 -32.40 -19.10 1.26
CA ASP A 13 -31.48 -18.70 2.33
C ASP A 13 -31.40 -17.17 2.41
N ASP A 14 -31.73 -16.68 3.59
CA ASP A 14 -31.57 -15.30 4.02
C ASP A 14 -30.08 -14.92 4.04
N VAL A 15 -29.80 -13.78 3.41
CA VAL A 15 -28.56 -13.02 3.55
C VAL A 15 -28.40 -12.65 5.03
N ARG A 16 -27.53 -13.37 5.74
CA ARG A 16 -27.27 -13.14 7.17
C ARG A 16 -26.54 -11.80 7.34
N GLY A 17 -27.31 -10.82 7.82
CA GLY A 17 -26.85 -9.48 8.16
C GLY A 17 -25.73 -9.45 9.20
N GLY A 18 -24.93 -8.38 9.10
CA GLY A 18 -23.80 -8.08 9.98
C GLY A 18 -24.18 -8.14 11.46
N HIS A 19 -23.35 -8.81 12.23
CA HIS A 19 -23.43 -8.78 13.68
C HIS A 19 -22.82 -7.46 14.16
N LEU A 20 -23.65 -6.63 14.80
CA LEU A 20 -23.21 -5.43 15.52
C LEU A 20 -22.28 -5.84 16.66
N MET A 21 -21.16 -5.14 16.79
CA MET A 21 -20.18 -5.30 17.87
C MET A 21 -20.85 -5.15 19.26
N PRO A 22 -20.57 -6.04 20.23
CA PRO A 22 -21.04 -5.87 21.60
C PRO A 22 -20.28 -4.73 22.30
N THR A 23 -21.01 -3.93 23.08
CA THR A 23 -20.56 -2.67 23.72
C THR A 23 -19.27 -2.79 24.52
N SER A 24 -18.98 -3.97 25.08
CA SER A 24 -17.75 -4.22 25.84
C SER A 24 -16.47 -4.31 24.98
N GLN A 25 -16.58 -4.51 23.66
CA GLN A 25 -15.44 -4.44 22.73
C GLN A 25 -15.18 -3.01 22.23
N ALA A 26 -16.16 -2.11 22.33
CA ALA A 26 -15.97 -0.68 22.03
C ALA A 26 -15.10 0.01 23.09
N ASP A 27 -15.26 -0.39 24.36
CA ASP A 27 -14.59 0.25 25.51
C ASP A 27 -13.07 0.02 25.54
N LEU A 28 -12.57 -1.10 25.00
CA LEU A 28 -11.14 -1.41 25.02
C LEU A 28 -10.34 -0.58 24.00
N PHE A 29 -11.00 -0.12 22.93
CA PHE A 29 -10.42 0.78 21.92
C PHE A 29 -10.69 2.26 22.23
N GLN A 30 -11.75 2.58 23.00
CA GLN A 30 -12.01 3.94 23.48
C GLN A 30 -10.99 4.42 24.52
N SER A 31 -10.41 3.51 25.31
CA SER A 31 -9.45 3.89 26.34
C SER A 31 -8.02 4.10 25.84
N ALA A 32 -7.74 3.80 24.56
CA ALA A 32 -6.41 3.97 23.95
C ALA A 32 -6.36 5.04 22.85
N VAL A 33 -7.50 5.53 22.36
CA VAL A 33 -7.55 6.55 21.30
C VAL A 33 -8.78 7.43 21.50
N VAL A 34 -8.59 8.59 22.13
CA VAL A 34 -9.56 9.69 22.09
C VAL A 34 -9.23 10.53 20.86
N PHE A 35 -9.98 10.36 19.78
CA PHE A 35 -10.09 11.38 18.73
C PHE A 35 -11.50 11.94 18.73
N ASP A 36 -11.55 13.26 18.90
CA ASP A 36 -12.72 14.10 18.77
C ASP A 36 -13.35 13.92 17.38
N THR A 37 -14.67 13.95 17.29
CA THR A 37 -15.40 13.69 16.04
C THR A 37 -15.13 14.80 15.02
N ASP A 38 -14.25 14.52 14.06
CA ASP A 38 -13.75 15.51 13.10
C ASP A 38 -14.72 15.74 11.90
N PRO A 39 -15.06 17.00 11.56
CA PRO A 39 -15.81 17.38 10.36
C PRO A 39 -15.30 16.79 9.03
N LEU A 40 -14.02 16.39 8.96
CA LEU A 40 -13.42 15.83 7.75
C LEU A 40 -14.14 14.57 7.24
N TYR A 41 -14.65 13.69 8.11
CA TYR A 41 -15.40 12.49 7.68
C TYR A 41 -16.62 12.82 6.78
N SER A 42 -17.26 13.97 7.03
CA SER A 42 -18.42 14.42 6.26
C SER A 42 -18.06 14.95 4.87
N THR A 43 -16.94 15.64 4.74
CA THR A 43 -16.44 16.17 3.46
C THR A 43 -15.94 15.05 2.54
N TRP A 44 -15.27 14.05 3.14
CA TRP A 44 -14.78 12.87 2.43
C TRP A 44 -15.91 12.00 1.85
N THR A 45 -16.98 11.78 2.62
CA THR A 45 -18.17 11.05 2.16
C THR A 45 -18.98 11.83 1.12
N ALA A 46 -19.03 13.17 1.21
CA ALA A 46 -19.71 14.01 0.24
C ALA A 46 -19.01 14.01 -1.14
N ASN A 47 -17.69 14.04 -1.20
CA ASN A 47 -16.93 14.06 -2.46
C ASN A 47 -17.01 12.76 -3.26
N LEU A 48 -17.23 11.61 -2.60
CA LEU A 48 -17.52 10.32 -3.26
C LEU A 48 -18.84 10.35 -4.05
N SER A 49 -19.72 11.32 -3.77
CA SER A 49 -21.08 11.39 -4.31
C SER A 49 -21.21 12.29 -5.55
N SER A 50 -20.19 13.09 -5.88
CA SER A 50 -20.30 14.16 -6.88
C SER A 50 -19.12 14.16 -7.87
N GLY A 51 -19.12 13.19 -8.79
CA GLY A 51 -18.22 13.19 -9.94
C GLY A 51 -18.70 14.12 -11.05
N ALA A 52 -18.09 15.30 -11.18
CA ALA A 52 -18.23 16.16 -12.36
C ALA A 52 -16.83 16.60 -12.84
N GLY A 53 -16.46 16.15 -14.03
CA GLY A 53 -15.15 16.39 -14.64
C GLY A 53 -15.00 17.80 -15.20
N VAL A 54 -13.76 18.29 -15.22
CA VAL A 54 -13.38 19.50 -15.94
C VAL A 54 -12.27 19.17 -16.94
N ASN A 55 -12.48 19.63 -18.16
CA ASN A 55 -11.70 19.39 -19.36
C ASN A 55 -10.79 20.61 -19.60
N LEU A 56 -9.51 20.42 -19.93
CA LEU A 56 -8.66 21.50 -20.44
C LEU A 56 -7.72 20.98 -21.54
N ASN A 57 -7.81 21.67 -22.68
CA ASN A 57 -7.15 21.40 -23.95
C ASN A 57 -6.00 22.39 -24.20
N SER A 58 -5.02 21.91 -24.98
CA SER A 58 -4.03 22.66 -25.79
C SER A 58 -2.84 23.27 -25.01
N ARG A 59 -1.62 23.41 -25.53
CA ARG A 59 -1.05 23.34 -26.89
C ARG A 59 0.50 23.25 -26.78
N THR A 60 1.11 22.62 -27.78
CA THR A 60 2.53 22.54 -28.22
C THR A 60 3.36 23.84 -28.05
N ASP A 61 4.70 23.93 -28.00
CA ASP A 61 5.81 23.24 -28.72
C ASP A 61 7.20 23.68 -28.18
N HIS A 62 8.23 22.86 -28.49
CA HIS A 62 9.66 23.17 -28.75
C HIS A 62 10.76 23.40 -27.66
N MET A 63 11.92 22.76 -27.96
CA MET A 63 13.34 22.97 -27.53
C MET A 63 13.86 22.18 -26.31
N SER A 64 15.10 21.66 -26.24
CA SER A 64 16.26 21.62 -27.15
C SER A 64 17.26 20.54 -26.67
N ASN A 65 18.05 19.98 -27.60
CA ASN A 65 19.07 18.94 -27.37
C ASN A 65 20.18 19.30 -26.36
N ASN A 66 20.23 20.54 -25.87
CA ASN A 66 21.27 21.04 -24.94
C ASN A 66 21.16 20.45 -23.53
N ALA A 67 19.98 20.03 -23.08
CA ALA A 67 19.81 19.44 -21.74
C ALA A 67 20.52 18.07 -21.60
N ARG A 68 20.66 17.33 -22.71
CA ARG A 68 21.31 16.01 -22.75
C ARG A 68 22.84 16.07 -22.67
N GLU A 69 23.47 17.14 -23.15
CA GLU A 69 24.93 17.31 -23.06
C GLU A 69 25.37 17.77 -21.67
N SER A 70 24.58 18.64 -21.02
CA SER A 70 24.91 19.14 -19.68
C SER A 70 24.89 18.03 -18.61
N LEU A 71 23.99 17.04 -18.75
CA LEU A 71 23.92 15.90 -17.84
C LEU A 71 25.11 14.94 -18.03
N ARG A 72 25.70 14.90 -19.23
CA ARG A 72 26.79 13.98 -19.57
C ARG A 72 28.15 14.47 -19.04
N LEU A 73 28.35 15.78 -18.95
CA LEU A 73 29.59 16.38 -18.43
C LEU A 73 29.67 16.38 -16.90
N GLN A 74 28.53 16.27 -16.19
CA GLN A 74 28.52 16.17 -14.72
C GLN A 74 28.85 14.75 -14.20
N LEU A 75 28.78 13.72 -15.06
CA LEU A 75 28.99 12.32 -14.68
C LEU A 75 30.43 11.81 -14.87
N THR A 76 31.33 12.63 -15.43
CA THR A 76 32.72 12.20 -15.75
C THR A 76 33.81 12.85 -14.90
N ALA A 77 33.47 13.75 -13.97
CA ALA A 77 34.45 14.42 -13.11
C ALA A 77 34.49 13.75 -11.73
N GLY A 78 35.14 12.60 -11.63
CA GLY A 78 35.35 11.92 -10.35
C GLY A 78 36.43 10.87 -10.45
N ALA A 79 37.70 11.29 -10.41
CA ALA A 79 38.81 10.39 -10.08
C ALA A 79 40.06 11.14 -9.57
N VAL A 80 40.52 10.65 -8.41
CA VAL A 80 41.87 10.68 -7.81
C VAL A 80 42.32 11.94 -7.06
N VAL A 81 42.39 11.84 -5.72
CA VAL A 81 43.63 11.99 -4.93
C VAL A 81 43.55 11.05 -3.70
N ASP A 82 44.65 10.35 -3.42
CA ASP A 82 44.84 9.38 -2.34
C ASP A 82 45.67 9.98 -1.17
N SER A 83 45.36 9.49 0.03
CA SER A 83 46.15 9.35 1.26
C SER A 83 46.55 10.55 2.15
N ALA A 84 45.84 10.57 3.31
CA ALA A 84 46.36 10.33 4.66
C ALA A 84 46.63 11.51 5.63
N MET A 85 46.02 11.35 6.81
CA MET A 85 46.23 12.00 8.12
C MET A 85 45.71 13.42 8.27
N PHE A 86 44.54 13.56 8.93
CA PHE A 86 44.33 14.20 10.23
C PHE A 86 42.84 14.01 10.62
N ASP A 87 42.57 12.96 11.41
CA ASP A 87 41.28 12.75 12.07
C ASP A 87 41.12 13.79 13.21
N GLU A 88 39.89 14.32 13.36
CA GLU A 88 39.33 15.19 14.42
C GLU A 88 38.95 16.64 14.05
N GLU A 89 39.45 17.23 12.95
CA GLU A 89 39.03 18.60 12.53
C GLU A 89 37.96 18.59 11.40
N ASP A 90 37.86 17.49 10.65
CA ASP A 90 36.95 17.33 9.52
C ASP A 90 35.48 17.09 9.93
N ASP A 91 35.22 16.49 11.10
CA ASP A 91 33.84 16.23 11.56
C ASP A 91 33.10 17.53 11.92
N ILE A 92 33.80 18.50 12.52
CA ILE A 92 33.23 19.83 12.86
C ILE A 92 33.01 20.65 11.58
N ALA A 93 33.88 20.51 10.58
CA ALA A 93 33.73 21.17 9.29
C ALA A 93 32.60 20.56 8.46
N ALA A 94 32.44 19.23 8.48
CA ALA A 94 31.35 18.51 7.81
C ALA A 94 29.99 18.82 8.44
N GLU A 95 29.88 18.82 9.79
CA GLU A 95 28.65 19.25 10.48
C GLU A 95 28.31 20.72 10.18
N ASN A 96 29.29 21.61 10.16
CA ASN A 96 29.07 23.01 9.81
C ASN A 96 28.71 23.22 8.34
N LEU A 97 29.27 22.43 7.43
CA LEU A 97 28.94 22.50 6.00
C LEU A 97 27.54 21.97 5.73
N GLU A 98 27.14 20.89 6.41
CA GLU A 98 25.79 20.33 6.28
C GLU A 98 24.75 21.25 6.96
N LEU A 99 25.09 21.88 8.08
CA LEU A 99 24.27 22.93 8.71
C LEU A 99 24.16 24.19 7.84
N LEU A 100 25.25 24.61 7.20
CA LEU A 100 25.26 25.75 6.27
C LEU A 100 24.46 25.44 5.01
N ARG A 101 24.60 24.22 4.47
CA ARG A 101 23.83 23.71 3.34
C ARG A 101 22.34 23.64 3.69
N MET A 102 22.01 23.10 4.87
CA MET A 102 20.64 23.12 5.40
C MET A 102 20.12 24.54 5.47
N LYS A 103 20.86 25.50 6.06
CA LYS A 103 20.47 26.92 6.17
C LYS A 103 20.39 27.68 4.84
N LEU A 104 21.20 27.31 3.84
CA LEU A 104 21.17 27.89 2.49
C LEU A 104 20.01 27.34 1.65
N LEU A 105 19.65 26.08 1.87
CA LEU A 105 18.49 25.44 1.27
C LEU A 105 17.20 25.79 2.01
N ASP A 106 17.28 26.21 3.27
CA ASP A 106 16.19 26.74 4.08
C ASP A 106 15.68 28.04 3.46
N GLY A 107 14.57 27.95 2.73
CA GLY A 107 13.96 29.06 1.99
C GLY A 107 14.04 28.96 0.46
N LEU A 108 14.76 27.97 -0.09
CA LEU A 108 14.65 27.63 -1.52
C LEU A 108 13.44 26.71 -1.70
N VAL A 109 12.27 27.31 -1.91
CA VAL A 109 11.05 26.57 -2.26
C VAL A 109 11.30 25.85 -3.58
N LEU A 110 11.38 24.52 -3.52
CA LEU A 110 11.48 23.68 -4.70
C LEU A 110 10.13 23.72 -5.42
N ASP A 111 9.98 24.66 -6.34
CA ASP A 111 8.75 24.79 -7.11
C ASP A 111 8.64 23.67 -8.15
N ARG A 112 7.55 22.90 -8.07
CA ARG A 112 7.21 21.83 -9.00
C ARG A 112 6.87 22.33 -10.40
N GLU A 113 6.46 23.60 -10.53
CA GLU A 113 6.03 24.22 -11.78
C GLU A 113 7.22 24.68 -12.65
N ILE A 114 8.44 24.70 -12.09
CA ILE A 114 9.67 25.05 -12.80
C ILE A 114 10.40 23.76 -13.21
N GLU A 115 10.52 23.51 -14.51
CA GLU A 115 11.13 22.29 -15.08
C GLU A 115 12.54 21.99 -14.53
N SER A 116 13.35 23.02 -14.29
CA SER A 116 14.70 22.86 -13.72
C SER A 116 14.72 22.37 -12.28
N ASN A 117 13.63 22.59 -11.54
CA ASN A 117 13.51 22.26 -10.11
C ASN A 117 12.72 20.98 -9.86
N THR A 118 12.01 20.46 -10.86
CA THR A 118 11.13 19.31 -10.74
C THR A 118 11.84 18.07 -10.17
N ILE A 119 13.04 17.73 -10.67
CA ILE A 119 13.78 16.56 -10.18
C ILE A 119 14.17 16.75 -8.70
N SER A 120 14.66 17.93 -8.35
CA SER A 120 15.03 18.26 -6.97
C SER A 120 13.82 18.20 -6.04
N PHE A 121 12.67 18.73 -6.47
CA PHE A 121 11.40 18.64 -5.76
C PHE A 121 10.99 17.17 -5.51
N LEU A 122 11.03 16.34 -6.54
CA LEU A 122 10.69 14.91 -6.44
C LEU A 122 11.60 14.19 -5.45
N VAL A 123 12.93 14.37 -5.58
CA VAL A 123 13.93 13.75 -4.70
C VAL A 123 13.72 14.20 -3.26
N HIS A 124 13.52 15.50 -3.02
CA HIS A 124 13.26 16.03 -1.68
C HIS A 124 11.98 15.43 -1.08
N SER A 125 10.88 15.44 -1.85
CA SER A 125 9.57 14.93 -1.42
C SER A 125 9.63 13.47 -1.00
N PHE A 126 10.18 12.60 -1.86
CA PHE A 126 10.30 11.18 -1.55
C PHE A 126 11.30 10.93 -0.43
N THR A 127 12.41 11.66 -0.34
CA THR A 127 13.37 11.50 0.76
C THR A 127 12.74 11.85 2.11
N SER A 128 12.01 12.98 2.17
CA SER A 128 11.27 13.47 3.34
C SER A 128 10.25 12.45 3.85
N TRP A 129 9.54 11.79 2.92
CA TRP A 129 8.60 10.71 3.23
C TRP A 129 9.31 9.43 3.68
N MET A 130 10.31 8.99 2.90
CA MET A 130 11.03 7.76 3.17
C MET A 130 11.67 7.76 4.54
N SER A 131 12.33 8.87 4.91
CA SER A 131 13.00 9.01 6.20
C SER A 131 12.07 8.98 7.40
N ARG A 132 10.80 9.36 7.22
CA ARG A 132 9.81 9.42 8.31
C ARG A 132 8.96 8.16 8.45
N PHE A 133 8.65 7.51 7.33
CA PHE A 133 7.57 6.52 7.30
C PHE A 133 7.96 5.10 6.91
N LEU A 134 9.17 4.90 6.35
CA LEU A 134 9.67 3.58 5.99
C LEU A 134 10.55 2.98 7.08
N PHE A 135 10.52 1.66 7.19
CA PHE A 135 11.34 0.91 8.14
C PHE A 135 12.82 0.84 7.70
N GLU A 136 13.08 0.54 6.43
CA GLU A 136 14.44 0.48 5.85
C GLU A 136 14.53 1.37 4.59
N PRO A 137 14.54 2.71 4.74
CA PRO A 137 14.47 3.64 3.60
C PRO A 137 15.65 3.50 2.62
N ALA A 138 16.86 3.21 3.12
CA ALA A 138 18.05 3.05 2.29
C ALA A 138 17.92 1.94 1.24
N ARG A 139 17.17 0.88 1.58
CA ARG A 139 16.99 -0.31 0.74
C ARG A 139 16.19 -0.03 -0.54
N VAL A 140 15.34 1.00 -0.51
CA VAL A 140 14.46 1.34 -1.65
C VAL A 140 14.90 2.57 -2.43
N ILE A 141 16.02 3.20 -2.07
CA ILE A 141 16.58 4.33 -2.84
C ILE A 141 16.72 3.98 -4.34
N PRO A 142 17.25 2.80 -4.75
CA PRO A 142 17.35 2.46 -6.16
C PRO A 142 15.98 2.37 -6.86
N LEU A 143 14.97 1.84 -6.16
CA LEU A 143 13.60 1.71 -6.67
C LEU A 143 12.97 3.09 -6.90
N PHE A 144 13.06 4.00 -5.92
CA PHE A 144 12.52 5.35 -6.06
C PHE A 144 13.26 6.17 -7.11
N ARG A 145 14.58 5.98 -7.26
CA ARG A 145 15.35 6.56 -8.36
C ARG A 145 14.79 6.11 -9.71
N GLU A 146 14.51 4.82 -9.87
CA GLU A 146 13.92 4.29 -11.09
C GLU A 146 12.52 4.86 -11.34
N VAL A 147 11.67 4.94 -10.31
CA VAL A 147 10.33 5.56 -10.40
C VAL A 147 10.42 6.99 -10.91
N ILE A 148 11.33 7.80 -10.37
CA ILE A 148 11.54 9.20 -10.81
C ILE A 148 11.96 9.22 -12.28
N VAL A 149 12.97 8.44 -12.67
CA VAL A 149 13.46 8.38 -14.06
C VAL A 149 12.37 7.91 -15.03
N ARG A 150 11.60 6.89 -14.65
CA ARG A 150 10.50 6.36 -15.45
C ARG A 150 9.35 7.35 -15.59
N GLY A 151 8.99 8.06 -14.53
CA GLY A 151 7.95 9.08 -14.55
C GLY A 151 8.24 10.22 -15.54
N HIS A 152 9.52 10.55 -15.77
CA HIS A 152 9.92 11.52 -16.80
C HIS A 152 9.93 10.97 -18.23
N THR A 153 9.97 9.65 -18.42
CA THR A 153 10.17 9.02 -19.73
C THR A 153 8.91 8.36 -20.30
N LEU A 154 7.90 8.07 -19.47
CA LEU A 154 6.72 7.28 -19.85
C LEU A 154 5.44 8.10 -20.13
N GLY A 155 5.56 9.41 -20.35
CA GLY A 155 4.46 10.26 -20.84
C GLY A 155 3.80 11.15 -19.77
N HIS A 156 2.93 12.05 -20.24
CA HIS A 156 2.38 13.15 -19.44
C HIS A 156 1.58 12.68 -18.22
N GLU A 157 0.74 11.64 -18.37
CA GLU A 157 -0.11 11.16 -17.26
C GLU A 157 0.72 10.55 -16.11
N LYS A 158 1.74 9.75 -16.43
CA LYS A 158 2.63 9.16 -15.41
C LYS A 158 3.49 10.23 -14.74
N HIS A 159 3.94 11.22 -15.50
CA HIS A 159 4.64 12.37 -14.94
C HIS A 159 3.75 13.17 -13.98
N GLN A 160 2.51 13.50 -14.40
CA GLN A 160 1.56 14.23 -13.58
C GLN A 160 1.23 13.47 -12.28
N ARG A 161 1.01 12.15 -12.36
CA ARG A 161 0.79 11.32 -11.17
C ARG A 161 1.99 11.35 -10.23
N LEU A 162 3.21 11.23 -10.76
CA LEU A 162 4.44 11.31 -9.96
C LEU A 162 4.54 12.64 -9.20
N ILE A 163 4.20 13.76 -9.84
CA ILE A 163 4.18 15.09 -9.21
C ILE A 163 3.09 15.18 -8.13
N LEU A 164 1.91 14.62 -8.37
CA LEU A 164 0.83 14.56 -7.37
C LEU A 164 1.23 13.70 -6.18
N THR A 165 1.80 12.51 -6.41
CA THR A 165 2.34 11.64 -5.36
C THR A 165 3.39 12.38 -4.54
N ALA A 166 4.37 13.03 -5.19
CA ALA A 166 5.41 13.81 -4.51
C ALA A 166 4.82 14.95 -3.67
N SER A 167 3.83 15.67 -4.20
CA SER A 167 3.14 16.73 -3.46
C SER A 167 2.43 16.18 -2.23
N ALA A 168 1.66 15.11 -2.37
CA ALA A 168 0.94 14.48 -1.27
C ALA A 168 1.88 13.95 -0.19
N VAL A 169 2.96 13.25 -0.55
CA VAL A 169 3.90 12.71 0.43
C VAL A 169 4.70 13.81 1.12
N LEU A 170 5.03 14.92 0.43
CA LEU A 170 5.72 16.04 1.06
C LEU A 170 4.82 16.74 2.09
N THR A 171 3.58 17.08 1.72
CA THR A 171 2.63 17.75 2.63
C THR A 171 2.42 16.94 3.90
N VAL A 172 2.25 15.62 3.79
CA VAL A 172 2.08 14.72 4.95
C VAL A 172 3.37 14.56 5.76
N SER A 173 4.53 14.71 5.14
CA SER A 173 5.82 14.57 5.83
C SER A 173 6.22 15.83 6.60
N GLU A 174 5.80 17.02 6.17
CA GLU A 174 6.23 18.29 6.76
C GLU A 174 5.42 18.70 7.99
N SER A 175 4.13 18.36 8.04
CA SER A 175 3.21 18.86 9.07
C SER A 175 2.20 17.78 9.50
N THR A 176 1.71 17.86 10.73
CA THR A 176 0.53 17.11 11.19
C THR A 176 -0.78 17.85 10.93
N ASP A 177 -0.72 19.16 10.69
CA ASP A 177 -1.83 20.00 10.19
C ASP A 177 -1.60 20.20 8.68
N TYR A 178 -1.88 19.15 7.92
CA TYR A 178 -1.65 19.10 6.47
C TYR A 178 -2.93 19.43 5.70
N ASP A 179 -2.77 20.07 4.54
CA ASP A 179 -3.85 20.21 3.57
C ASP A 179 -4.16 18.84 2.93
N PRO A 180 -5.40 18.31 3.02
CA PRO A 180 -5.76 17.04 2.40
C PRO A 180 -5.93 17.12 0.88
N ALA A 181 -5.91 18.31 0.26
CA ALA A 181 -6.20 18.47 -1.17
C ALA A 181 -5.26 17.66 -2.08
N PRO A 182 -3.91 17.69 -1.93
CA PRO A 182 -3.02 16.91 -2.79
C PRO A 182 -3.27 15.39 -2.70
N PHE A 183 -3.59 14.89 -1.50
CA PHE A 183 -3.95 13.49 -1.30
C PHE A 183 -5.31 13.16 -1.92
N THR A 184 -6.29 14.06 -1.80
CA THR A 184 -7.62 13.89 -2.38
C THR A 184 -7.55 13.80 -3.90
N ASP A 185 -6.74 14.64 -4.55
CA ASP A 185 -6.53 14.62 -6.00
C ASP A 185 -5.86 13.31 -6.44
N LEU A 186 -4.82 12.88 -5.73
CA LEU A 186 -4.15 11.61 -5.97
C LEU A 186 -5.12 10.42 -5.81
N TYR A 187 -5.92 10.42 -4.75
CA TYR A 187 -6.92 9.39 -4.49
C TYR A 187 -7.91 9.30 -5.64
N ASN A 188 -8.55 10.42 -6.01
CA ASN A 188 -9.55 10.49 -7.08
C ASN A 188 -8.98 10.03 -8.43
N GLN A 189 -7.76 10.44 -8.76
CA GLN A 189 -7.10 10.01 -10.00
C GLN A 189 -6.81 8.50 -9.98
N SER A 190 -6.35 7.97 -8.85
CA SER A 190 -5.93 6.57 -8.72
C SER A 190 -7.12 5.60 -8.73
N VAL A 191 -8.22 5.94 -8.04
CA VAL A 191 -9.40 5.07 -7.97
C VAL A 191 -10.22 5.07 -9.26
N LYS A 192 -10.08 6.10 -10.10
CA LYS A 192 -10.81 6.19 -11.37
C LYS A 192 -10.62 4.94 -12.24
N GLY A 193 -9.36 4.49 -12.41
CA GLY A 193 -9.06 3.30 -13.21
C GLY A 193 -9.70 2.02 -12.64
N VAL A 194 -9.75 1.90 -11.31
CA VAL A 194 -10.38 0.77 -10.61
C VAL A 194 -11.89 0.79 -10.80
N VAL A 195 -12.54 1.95 -10.63
CA VAL A 195 -13.98 2.11 -10.82
C VAL A 195 -14.38 1.80 -12.27
N GLU A 196 -13.62 2.32 -13.24
CA GLU A 196 -13.85 2.03 -14.65
C GLU A 196 -13.64 0.55 -14.97
N ALA A 197 -12.60 -0.10 -14.43
CA ALA A 197 -12.39 -1.52 -14.60
C ALA A 197 -13.55 -2.34 -14.00
N ARG A 198 -14.03 -1.99 -12.80
CA ARG A 198 -15.18 -2.67 -12.17
C ARG A 198 -16.46 -2.54 -12.98
N ALA A 199 -16.65 -1.42 -13.66
CA ALA A 199 -17.82 -1.19 -14.51
C ALA A 199 -17.75 -1.96 -15.85
N ARG A 200 -16.57 -2.44 -16.27
CA ARG A 200 -16.40 -3.21 -17.51
C ARG A 200 -16.82 -4.67 -17.28
N GLY A 201 -17.60 -5.23 -18.21
CA GLY A 201 -18.06 -6.62 -18.14
C GLY A 201 -16.98 -7.68 -18.43
N SER A 202 -15.85 -7.29 -19.02
CA SER A 202 -14.72 -8.18 -19.28
C SER A 202 -13.41 -7.44 -19.01
N VAL A 203 -12.71 -7.84 -17.96
CA VAL A 203 -11.40 -7.29 -17.56
C VAL A 203 -10.38 -8.42 -17.62
N THR A 204 -9.33 -8.25 -18.42
CA THR A 204 -8.22 -9.23 -18.45
C THR A 204 -7.34 -9.05 -17.22
N ARG A 205 -6.51 -10.06 -16.94
CA ARG A 205 -5.53 -9.98 -15.84
C ARG A 205 -4.62 -8.76 -15.96
N GLU A 206 -4.14 -8.48 -17.16
CA GLU A 206 -3.21 -7.38 -17.44
C GLU A 206 -3.88 -6.03 -17.18
N MET A 207 -5.14 -5.88 -17.61
CA MET A 207 -5.93 -4.68 -17.32
C MET A 207 -6.19 -4.52 -15.82
N ALA A 208 -6.40 -5.61 -15.09
CA ALA A 208 -6.56 -5.59 -13.64
C ALA A 208 -5.26 -5.16 -12.94
N ILE A 209 -4.12 -5.71 -13.35
CA ILE A 209 -2.79 -5.31 -12.86
C ILE A 209 -2.53 -3.82 -13.12
N GLU A 210 -2.87 -3.32 -14.32
CA GLU A 210 -2.74 -1.91 -14.66
C GLU A 210 -3.64 -1.01 -13.81
N ALA A 211 -4.91 -1.40 -13.61
CA ALA A 211 -5.83 -0.67 -12.74
C ALA A 211 -5.37 -0.65 -11.27
N MET A 212 -4.62 -1.67 -10.83
CA MET A 212 -4.02 -1.75 -9.51
C MET A 212 -2.70 -0.96 -9.38
N GLU A 213 -2.08 -0.45 -10.46
CA GLU A 213 -0.70 0.07 -10.45
C GLU A 213 -0.47 1.13 -9.35
N SER A 214 -1.44 2.02 -9.14
CA SER A 214 -1.39 3.09 -8.11
C SER A 214 -1.97 2.74 -6.75
N CYS A 215 -2.45 1.52 -6.57
CA CYS A 215 -2.99 1.06 -5.29
C CYS A 215 -1.98 1.24 -4.14
N HIS A 216 -0.68 1.05 -4.44
CA HIS A 216 0.36 1.16 -3.43
C HIS A 216 0.59 2.59 -2.94
N GLU A 217 0.51 3.58 -3.83
CA GLU A 217 0.64 5.00 -3.51
C GLU A 217 -0.49 5.43 -2.57
N VAL A 218 -1.72 5.03 -2.91
CA VAL A 218 -2.93 5.37 -2.14
C VAL A 218 -2.92 4.70 -0.77
N ILE A 219 -2.81 3.36 -0.72
CA ILE A 219 -2.91 2.62 0.56
C ILE A 219 -1.77 3.05 1.50
N SER A 220 -0.55 3.19 0.99
CA SER A 220 0.59 3.59 1.82
C SER A 220 0.39 4.95 2.48
N LEU A 221 -0.20 5.92 1.76
CA LEU A 221 -0.54 7.23 2.31
C LEU A 221 -1.70 7.13 3.29
N MET A 222 -2.78 6.43 2.91
CA MET A 222 -3.97 6.27 3.76
C MET A 222 -3.64 5.68 5.14
N CYS A 223 -2.72 4.72 5.21
CA CYS A 223 -2.27 4.15 6.47
C CYS A 223 -1.62 5.15 7.44
N LYS A 224 -1.24 6.35 6.97
CA LYS A 224 -0.64 7.41 7.80
C LYS A 224 -1.60 8.53 8.17
N ILE A 225 -2.62 8.78 7.34
CA ILE A 225 -3.45 9.99 7.45
C ILE A 225 -4.94 9.71 7.58
N CYS A 226 -5.42 8.53 7.19
CA CYS A 226 -6.84 8.24 7.15
C CYS A 226 -7.29 7.40 8.36
N PRO A 227 -8.54 7.58 8.80
CA PRO A 227 -9.17 6.64 9.71
C PRO A 227 -9.22 5.22 9.13
N LEU A 228 -9.19 4.23 10.01
CA LEU A 228 -9.26 2.81 9.65
C LEU A 228 -10.46 2.50 8.72
N ALA A 229 -11.63 3.08 8.97
CA ALA A 229 -12.81 2.86 8.14
C ALA A 229 -12.59 3.26 6.68
N SER A 230 -11.90 4.38 6.42
CA SER A 230 -11.56 4.82 5.07
C SER A 230 -10.58 3.87 4.39
N ILE A 231 -9.59 3.34 5.13
CA ILE A 231 -8.64 2.34 4.62
C ILE A 231 -9.41 1.08 4.19
N LEU A 232 -10.31 0.59 5.04
CA LEU A 232 -11.10 -0.61 4.77
C LEU A 232 -12.05 -0.43 3.57
N ASN A 233 -12.71 0.72 3.44
CA ASN A 233 -13.57 1.02 2.30
C ASN A 233 -12.78 1.09 0.99
N THR A 234 -11.58 1.67 1.03
CA THR A 234 -10.69 1.68 -0.14
C THR A 234 -10.23 0.27 -0.47
N MET A 235 -9.81 -0.53 0.51
CA MET A 235 -9.45 -1.93 0.25
C MET A 235 -10.61 -2.70 -0.41
N ASP A 236 -11.84 -2.56 0.10
CA ASP A 236 -13.04 -3.17 -0.49
C ASP A 236 -13.28 -2.74 -1.95
N LEU A 237 -13.05 -1.46 -2.26
CA LEU A 237 -13.13 -0.94 -3.62
C LEU A 237 -12.14 -1.64 -4.57
N TYR A 238 -10.91 -1.89 -4.11
CA TYR A 238 -9.86 -2.54 -4.91
C TYR A 238 -10.02 -4.07 -4.96
N ALA A 239 -10.68 -4.70 -3.98
CA ALA A 239 -10.75 -6.15 -3.83
C ALA A 239 -11.14 -6.89 -5.13
N PRO A 240 -12.24 -6.53 -5.84
CA PRO A 240 -12.63 -7.28 -7.04
C PRO A 240 -11.59 -7.20 -8.16
N ILE A 241 -10.88 -6.08 -8.29
CA ILE A 241 -9.82 -5.92 -9.28
C ILE A 241 -8.57 -6.69 -8.87
N PHE A 242 -8.23 -6.69 -7.58
CA PHE A 242 -7.15 -7.51 -7.05
C PHE A 242 -7.37 -9.01 -7.34
N ARG A 243 -8.60 -9.52 -7.14
CA ARG A 243 -8.94 -10.92 -7.47
C ARG A 243 -8.70 -11.26 -8.94
N LEU A 244 -9.01 -10.33 -9.85
CA LEU A 244 -8.80 -10.48 -11.29
C LEU A 244 -7.31 -10.41 -11.69
N ALA A 245 -6.50 -9.67 -10.94
CA ALA A 245 -5.05 -9.61 -11.13
C ALA A 245 -4.33 -10.91 -10.71
N CYS A 246 -4.96 -11.70 -9.83
CA CYS A 246 -4.47 -12.98 -9.30
C CYS A 246 -5.36 -14.16 -9.72
N PRO A 247 -5.45 -14.54 -11.02
CA PRO A 247 -6.27 -15.66 -11.46
C PRO A 247 -5.57 -16.98 -11.16
N GLU A 248 -5.97 -17.65 -10.08
CA GLU A 248 -5.44 -18.97 -9.71
C GLU A 248 -6.32 -20.09 -10.29
N PRO A 249 -5.74 -21.26 -10.64
CA PRO A 249 -6.49 -22.44 -11.06
C PRO A 249 -7.55 -22.82 -10.02
N GLY A 250 -8.80 -23.05 -10.45
CA GLY A 250 -9.91 -23.38 -9.53
C GLY A 250 -10.53 -22.19 -8.79
N HIS A 251 -9.94 -20.99 -8.88
CA HIS A 251 -10.46 -19.71 -8.37
C HIS A 251 -10.70 -19.64 -6.85
N GLU A 252 -10.31 -20.64 -6.08
CA GLU A 252 -10.67 -20.73 -4.66
C GLU A 252 -9.80 -19.81 -3.80
N TYR A 253 -8.47 -19.89 -3.95
CA TYR A 253 -7.53 -19.17 -3.09
C TYR A 253 -6.58 -18.28 -3.89
N VAL A 254 -6.08 -17.22 -3.26
CA VAL A 254 -5.04 -16.34 -3.82
C VAL A 254 -3.68 -16.83 -3.32
N ASN A 255 -2.71 -17.02 -4.21
CA ASN A 255 -1.39 -17.53 -3.85
C ASN A 255 -0.55 -16.45 -3.14
N LEU A 256 -0.56 -16.44 -1.80
CA LEU A 256 0.14 -15.43 -1.00
C LEU A 256 1.67 -15.56 -1.11
N PRO A 257 2.30 -16.75 -0.96
CA PRO A 257 3.73 -16.92 -1.22
C PRO A 257 4.17 -16.40 -2.59
N GLY A 258 3.40 -16.69 -3.64
CA GLY A 258 3.67 -16.23 -5.01
C GLY A 258 3.62 -14.71 -5.14
N ILE A 259 2.64 -14.06 -4.49
CA ILE A 259 2.55 -12.60 -4.45
C ILE A 259 3.75 -11.99 -3.73
N LEU A 260 4.07 -12.45 -2.52
CA LEU A 260 5.15 -11.91 -1.69
C LEU A 260 6.52 -12.06 -2.36
N THR A 261 6.73 -13.17 -3.07
CA THR A 261 7.97 -13.43 -3.82
C THR A 261 8.02 -12.80 -5.22
N GLY A 262 6.89 -12.29 -5.73
CA GLY A 262 6.78 -11.68 -7.06
C GLY A 262 7.45 -10.30 -7.20
N PHE A 263 7.13 -9.55 -8.26
CA PHE A 263 7.68 -8.20 -8.49
C PHE A 263 6.62 -7.07 -8.39
N GLN A 264 5.34 -7.43 -8.35
CA GLN A 264 4.24 -6.47 -8.37
C GLN A 264 4.01 -5.86 -6.98
N VAL A 265 4.69 -4.75 -6.68
CA VAL A 265 4.60 -4.03 -5.38
C VAL A 265 3.15 -3.73 -4.97
N HIS A 266 2.29 -3.36 -5.92
CA HIS A 266 0.87 -3.08 -5.65
C HIS A 266 0.08 -4.31 -5.19
N LEU A 267 0.34 -5.50 -5.76
CA LEU A 267 -0.30 -6.74 -5.30
C LEU A 267 0.24 -7.16 -3.94
N LYS A 268 1.56 -7.01 -3.73
CA LYS A 268 2.18 -7.26 -2.43
C LYS A 268 1.57 -6.40 -1.35
N LEU A 269 1.47 -5.09 -1.58
CA LEU A 269 0.98 -4.18 -0.55
C LEU A 269 -0.48 -4.49 -0.21
N TYR A 270 -1.31 -4.73 -1.22
CA TYR A 270 -2.70 -5.09 -1.00
C TYR A 270 -2.82 -6.37 -0.15
N ALA A 271 -2.14 -7.46 -0.54
CA ALA A 271 -2.20 -8.73 0.20
C ALA A 271 -1.65 -8.60 1.63
N THR A 272 -0.52 -7.92 1.78
CA THR A 272 0.09 -7.65 3.10
C THR A 272 -0.86 -6.84 3.98
N MET A 273 -1.51 -5.80 3.46
CA MET A 273 -2.43 -4.98 4.24
C MET A 273 -3.72 -5.70 4.56
N ASP A 274 -4.24 -6.54 3.67
CA ASP A 274 -5.40 -7.39 3.96
C ASP A 274 -5.14 -8.29 5.18
N VAL A 275 -3.99 -8.98 5.18
CA VAL A 275 -3.57 -9.85 6.29
C VAL A 275 -3.34 -9.06 7.58
N LEU A 276 -2.59 -7.96 7.52
CA LEU A 276 -2.27 -7.16 8.70
C LEU A 276 -3.52 -6.52 9.31
N LEU A 277 -4.38 -5.92 8.47
CA LEU A 277 -5.61 -5.28 8.94
C LEU A 277 -6.57 -6.31 9.54
N SER A 278 -6.67 -7.51 8.96
CA SER A 278 -7.42 -8.62 9.57
C SER A 278 -6.87 -8.98 10.95
N ALA A 279 -5.55 -9.16 11.06
CA ALA A 279 -4.91 -9.56 12.31
C ALA A 279 -5.09 -8.53 13.43
N VAL A 280 -5.00 -7.22 13.13
CA VAL A 280 -5.09 -6.17 14.16
C VAL A 280 -6.52 -5.74 14.49
N THR A 281 -7.50 -6.00 13.61
CA THR A 281 -8.89 -5.57 13.80
C THR A 281 -9.87 -6.71 14.07
N HIS A 282 -9.39 -7.97 14.04
CA HIS A 282 -10.21 -9.18 14.15
C HIS A 282 -11.32 -9.31 13.08
N ARG A 283 -11.23 -8.56 11.98
CA ARG A 283 -12.13 -8.74 10.84
C ARG A 283 -11.65 -9.90 9.94
N PRO A 284 -12.56 -10.57 9.22
CA PRO A 284 -12.14 -11.49 8.17
C PRO A 284 -11.27 -10.80 7.11
N MET A 285 -10.31 -11.53 6.57
CA MET A 285 -9.57 -11.11 5.38
C MET A 285 -10.54 -10.95 4.19
N PHE A 286 -10.22 -10.05 3.26
CA PHE A 286 -10.97 -9.92 2.00
C PHE A 286 -10.84 -11.18 1.14
N PHE A 287 -9.69 -11.86 1.23
CA PHE A 287 -9.43 -13.09 0.49
C PHE A 287 -8.96 -14.21 1.40
N ARG A 288 -9.35 -15.42 1.03
CA ARG A 288 -8.66 -16.64 1.50
C ARG A 288 -7.43 -16.86 0.64
N TYR A 289 -6.31 -17.13 1.33
CA TYR A 289 -5.02 -17.30 0.71
C TYR A 289 -4.57 -18.75 0.74
N ASP A 290 -3.95 -19.18 -0.36
CA ASP A 290 -3.08 -20.34 -0.34
C ASP A 290 -1.76 -19.91 0.30
N LEU A 291 -1.30 -20.71 1.26
CA LEU A 291 -0.16 -20.42 2.12
C LEU A 291 1.02 -21.34 1.84
N ASP A 292 0.83 -22.37 1.02
CA ASP A 292 1.84 -23.36 0.74
C ASP A 292 2.84 -22.82 -0.31
N PRO A 293 4.15 -22.74 0.02
CA PRO A 293 5.14 -22.30 -0.94
C PRO A 293 5.22 -23.27 -2.13
N ALA A 294 5.22 -22.73 -3.34
CA ALA A 294 5.30 -23.54 -4.56
C ALA A 294 6.61 -24.36 -4.69
N SER A 295 7.67 -23.97 -3.97
CA SER A 295 8.95 -24.68 -3.97
C SER A 295 9.79 -24.35 -2.72
N PRO A 296 10.82 -25.16 -2.39
CA PRO A 296 11.77 -24.84 -1.34
C PRO A 296 12.53 -23.52 -1.57
N GLN A 297 12.73 -23.13 -2.83
CA GLN A 297 13.34 -21.84 -3.17
C GLN A 297 12.41 -20.67 -2.84
N ALA A 298 11.11 -20.80 -3.11
CA ALA A 298 10.13 -19.81 -2.71
C ALA A 298 10.07 -19.68 -1.18
N GLU A 299 10.14 -20.79 -0.45
CA GLU A 299 10.22 -20.77 1.01
C GLU A 299 11.50 -20.07 1.51
N ALA A 300 12.65 -20.34 0.89
CA ALA A 300 13.90 -19.66 1.23
C ALA A 300 13.81 -18.14 1.01
N LEU A 301 13.15 -17.68 -0.07
CA LEU A 301 12.92 -16.26 -0.34
C LEU A 301 12.03 -15.60 0.72
N LEU A 302 10.98 -16.28 1.22
CA LEU A 302 10.12 -15.77 2.29
C LEU A 302 10.86 -15.62 3.63
N ASN A 303 11.87 -16.45 3.86
CA ASN A 303 12.69 -16.43 5.06
C ASN A 303 13.94 -15.53 4.94
N ALA A 304 14.24 -15.04 3.73
CA ALA A 304 15.43 -14.24 3.49
C ALA A 304 15.30 -12.87 4.16
N GLU A 305 16.36 -12.44 4.83
CA GLU A 305 16.44 -11.09 5.40
C GLU A 305 16.31 -10.02 4.29
N ASP A 306 16.98 -10.29 3.18
CA ASP A 306 16.95 -9.48 1.97
C ASP A 306 15.93 -9.96 0.92
N GLY A 307 14.82 -10.55 1.39
CA GLY A 307 13.73 -11.02 0.54
C GLY A 307 13.06 -9.93 -0.31
N PRO A 308 12.37 -10.30 -1.40
CA PRO A 308 11.78 -9.35 -2.33
C PRO A 308 10.52 -8.62 -1.78
N GLY A 309 10.03 -8.99 -0.59
CA GLY A 309 8.81 -8.45 -0.02
C GLY A 309 8.90 -7.02 0.53
N LEU A 310 7.96 -6.71 1.44
CA LEU A 310 7.70 -5.32 1.89
C LEU A 310 8.19 -5.04 3.31
N ARG A 311 9.16 -5.81 3.81
CA ARG A 311 9.82 -5.55 5.10
C ARG A 311 10.34 -4.12 5.17
N TRP A 312 10.91 -3.59 4.09
CA TRP A 312 11.43 -2.23 4.04
C TRP A 312 10.36 -1.16 4.31
N LEU A 313 9.08 -1.46 4.05
CA LEU A 313 7.97 -0.54 4.24
C LEU A 313 7.47 -0.54 5.67
N ALA A 314 7.16 -1.72 6.21
CA ALA A 314 6.44 -1.86 7.49
C ALA A 314 7.23 -2.59 8.59
N GLY A 315 8.44 -3.06 8.29
CA GLY A 315 9.27 -3.85 9.21
C GLY A 315 8.79 -5.28 9.43
N VAL A 316 7.77 -5.73 8.69
CA VAL A 316 7.17 -7.06 8.86
C VAL A 316 7.79 -8.04 7.85
N PRO A 317 8.46 -9.11 8.30
CA PRO A 317 9.00 -10.13 7.40
C PRO A 317 7.91 -10.92 6.66
N ASP A 318 8.20 -11.37 5.45
CA ASP A 318 7.22 -12.07 4.60
C ASP A 318 6.71 -13.38 5.24
N ARG A 319 7.60 -14.13 5.90
CA ARG A 319 7.21 -15.33 6.66
C ARG A 319 6.23 -15.02 7.80
N LEU A 320 6.35 -13.84 8.41
CA LEU A 320 5.40 -13.42 9.44
C LEU A 320 4.04 -13.08 8.83
N ILE A 321 4.00 -12.46 7.65
CA ILE A 321 2.74 -12.24 6.90
C ILE A 321 2.04 -13.58 6.60
N VAL A 322 2.76 -14.58 6.09
CA VAL A 322 2.17 -15.93 5.85
C VAL A 322 1.66 -16.57 7.14
N THR A 323 2.40 -16.39 8.25
CA THR A 323 2.00 -16.91 9.56
C THR A 323 0.73 -16.23 10.09
N LEU A 324 0.64 -14.90 9.96
CA LEU A 324 -0.54 -14.13 10.35
C LEU A 324 -1.76 -14.51 9.48
N ALA A 325 -1.57 -14.69 8.18
CA ALA A 325 -2.64 -15.17 7.29
C ALA A 325 -3.16 -16.55 7.74
N LYS A 326 -2.26 -17.45 8.15
CA LYS A 326 -2.64 -18.76 8.72
C LYS A 326 -3.45 -18.61 10.01
N MET A 327 -3.02 -17.74 10.92
CA MET A 327 -3.72 -17.47 12.17
C MET A 327 -5.12 -16.88 11.91
N ASN A 328 -5.23 -15.94 10.98
CA ASN A 328 -6.50 -15.34 10.58
C ASN A 328 -7.45 -16.41 10.01
N THR A 329 -6.98 -17.28 9.10
CA THR A 329 -7.78 -18.40 8.57
C THR A 329 -8.31 -19.30 9.68
N LEU A 330 -7.46 -19.69 10.64
CA LEU A 330 -7.89 -20.51 11.78
C LEU A 330 -8.93 -19.80 12.64
N LEU A 331 -8.76 -18.49 12.88
CA LEU A 331 -9.71 -17.69 13.64
C LEU A 331 -11.06 -17.55 12.90
N GLU A 332 -11.03 -17.40 11.58
CA GLU A 332 -12.25 -17.34 10.78
C GLU A 332 -13.00 -18.68 10.75
N ASP A 333 -12.27 -19.80 10.69
CA ASP A 333 -12.86 -21.15 10.59
C ASP A 333 -13.40 -21.65 11.95
N HIS A 334 -12.70 -21.34 13.05
CA HIS A 334 -13.00 -21.89 14.38
C HIS A 334 -13.49 -20.84 15.39
N GLY A 335 -13.35 -19.55 15.10
CA GLY A 335 -13.62 -18.48 16.06
C GLY A 335 -12.77 -18.63 17.33
N ASN A 336 -13.32 -18.22 18.48
CA ASN A 336 -12.69 -18.41 19.79
C ASN A 336 -12.91 -19.81 20.38
N ARG A 337 -13.38 -20.78 19.58
CA ARG A 337 -13.66 -22.13 20.07
C ARG A 337 -12.42 -23.00 19.92
N VAL A 338 -11.72 -23.21 21.02
CA VAL A 338 -10.86 -24.40 21.16
C VAL A 338 -11.81 -25.52 21.53
N ASP A 339 -12.03 -26.48 20.63
CA ASP A 339 -12.84 -27.66 20.96
C ASP A 339 -12.24 -28.33 22.19
N GLY A 340 -12.96 -28.22 23.31
CA GLY A 340 -12.63 -28.87 24.55
C GLY A 340 -12.92 -30.36 24.44
N GLU A 341 -12.16 -31.08 23.62
CA GLU A 341 -12.02 -32.51 23.82
C GLU A 341 -11.11 -32.72 25.02
N SER A 342 -11.70 -32.57 26.20
CA SER A 342 -11.31 -33.37 27.36
C SER A 342 -11.34 -34.83 26.92
N LYS A 343 -10.18 -35.36 26.51
CA LYS A 343 -9.91 -36.79 26.47
C LYS A 343 -10.09 -37.33 27.89
N THR A 344 -11.33 -37.60 28.28
CA THR A 344 -11.61 -38.54 29.34
C THR A 344 -11.27 -39.92 28.77
N GLN A 345 -10.00 -40.30 28.88
CA GLN A 345 -9.63 -41.71 28.91
C GLN A 345 -10.39 -42.33 30.08
N SER A 346 -11.53 -42.96 29.79
CA SER A 346 -12.14 -43.91 30.70
C SER A 346 -11.17 -45.09 30.79
N PHE A 347 -10.34 -45.10 31.83
CA PHE A 347 -9.76 -46.34 32.32
C PHE A 347 -10.93 -47.23 32.77
N HIS A 348 -11.34 -48.17 31.91
CA HIS A 348 -12.07 -49.34 32.37
C HIS A 348 -11.05 -50.21 33.13
N LEU A 349 -11.02 -50.01 34.44
CA LEU A 349 -10.67 -51.07 35.37
C LEU A 349 -11.90 -51.98 35.44
N ASP A 350 -11.86 -53.09 34.73
CA ASP A 350 -12.64 -54.26 35.11
C ASP A 350 -11.68 -55.44 35.27
N GLU A 351 -11.72 -55.98 36.48
CA GLU A 351 -11.01 -57.15 36.95
C GLU A 351 -11.33 -58.38 36.10
N LEU A 352 -10.28 -59.15 35.74
CA LEU A 352 -10.14 -60.58 36.06
C LEU A 352 -8.72 -61.07 35.75
#